data_AF-A0A4Q6E4Z9-F1
#
_entry.id   AF-A0A4Q6E4Z9-F1
#
_cell.length_a   1.000
_cell.length_b   1.000
_cell.length_c   1.000
_cell.angle_alpha   90.00
_cell.angle_beta   90.00
_cell.angle_gamma   90.00
#
_symmetry.space_group_name_H-M   'P 1'
#
loop_
_entity.id
_entity.type
_entity.pdbx_description
1 polymer ?
#
loop_
_entity_poly.entity_id
_entity_poly.type
_entity_poly.pdbx_seq_one_letter_code
_entity_poly.pdbx_strand_id
1 'polypeptide(L)'
;MEYFNYMRSGKKLLVIVDPSFESLFKRIRQHNLNSSVALKADTIQHLVFILGSFDKVSSYSANYEAKTEVLPLANVAGMLPGKTKPDEYVIFSGHYDHLGIVPAIEGDSIANGADDDASGTTAVITLAKYFKKLNKNARTLIFVTFTAEELGGFGSQYFSKQVDPDKTVAMFNIEM
;
A
#
# COMPACT_ATOMS: atom_id res chain seq x y z
N MET A 1 21.64 -1.34 -6.86
CA MET A 1 21.22 -2.77 -6.77
C MET A 1 21.48 -3.36 -5.39
N GLU A 2 22.63 -3.14 -4.73
CA GLU A 2 22.88 -3.70 -3.37
C GLU A 2 22.02 -3.12 -2.24
N TYR A 3 21.66 -1.83 -2.29
CA TYR A 3 20.80 -1.19 -1.29
C TYR A 3 19.51 -1.98 -1.02
N PHE A 4 18.81 -2.42 -2.07
CA PHE A 4 17.56 -3.19 -1.93
C PHE A 4 17.79 -4.58 -1.32
N ASN A 5 18.97 -5.17 -1.49
CA ASN A 5 19.32 -6.44 -0.87
C ASN A 5 19.56 -6.27 0.63
N TYR A 6 20.24 -5.19 1.04
CA TYR A 6 20.34 -4.84 2.46
C TYR A 6 18.97 -4.59 3.03
N MET A 7 18.11 -3.84 2.31
CA MET A 7 16.74 -3.53 2.73
C MET A 7 15.88 -4.79 2.94
N ARG A 8 16.11 -5.85 2.16
CA ARG A 8 15.34 -7.10 2.26
C ARG A 8 15.98 -8.17 3.17
N SER A 9 17.14 -7.88 3.76
CA SER A 9 17.93 -8.89 4.48
C SER A 9 17.40 -9.27 5.86
N GLY A 10 16.57 -8.42 6.48
CA GLY A 10 16.10 -8.61 7.87
C GLY A 10 17.20 -8.50 8.95
N LYS A 11 18.43 -8.16 8.57
CA LYS A 11 19.57 -8.05 9.49
C LYS A 11 19.67 -6.65 10.08
N LYS A 12 20.24 -6.56 11.29
CA LYS A 12 20.73 -5.29 11.84
C LYS A 12 22.07 -4.98 11.19
N LEU A 13 22.15 -3.91 10.40
CA LEU A 13 23.37 -3.56 9.68
C LEU A 13 23.74 -2.10 9.90
N LEU A 14 25.04 -1.87 10.09
CA LEU A 14 25.67 -0.57 9.92
C LEU A 14 26.28 -0.53 8.52
N VAL A 15 25.92 0.48 7.73
CA VAL A 15 26.45 0.66 6.37
C VAL A 15 27.26 1.94 6.33
N ILE A 16 28.57 1.79 6.11
CA ILE A 16 29.45 2.93 5.86
C ILE A 16 29.35 3.28 4.38
N VAL A 17 29.03 4.52 4.09
CA VAL A 17 28.90 5.07 2.74
C VAL A 17 30.10 5.97 2.49
N ASP A 18 30.90 5.62 1.49
CA ASP A 18 32.05 6.43 1.10
C ASP A 18 31.60 7.84 0.63
N PRO A 19 32.35 8.92 0.93
CA PRO A 19 32.01 10.28 0.53
C PRO A 19 31.79 10.47 -0.98
N SER A 20 32.40 9.64 -1.83
CA SER A 20 32.13 9.64 -3.28
C SER A 20 30.66 9.36 -3.63
N PHE A 21 29.88 8.76 -2.71
CA PHE A 21 28.44 8.50 -2.85
C PHE A 21 27.56 9.49 -2.08
N GLU A 22 28.07 10.66 -1.66
CA GLU A 22 27.30 11.65 -0.88
C GLU A 22 25.96 12.02 -1.51
N SER A 23 25.90 12.21 -2.83
CA SER A 23 24.64 12.53 -3.52
C SER A 23 23.61 11.40 -3.41
N LEU A 24 24.06 10.14 -3.46
CA LEU A 24 23.19 8.98 -3.25
C LEU A 24 22.73 8.89 -1.79
N PHE A 25 23.64 9.11 -0.84
CA PHE A 25 23.32 9.14 0.60
C PHE A 25 22.25 10.20 0.90
N LYS A 26 22.36 11.41 0.35
CA LYS A 26 21.36 12.48 0.52
C LYS A 26 19.99 12.08 -0.02
N ARG A 27 19.92 11.43 -1.19
CA ARG A 27 18.66 10.90 -1.75
C ARG A 27 18.03 9.82 -0.86
N ILE A 28 18.85 8.85 -0.40
CA ILE A 28 18.39 7.77 0.49
C ILE A 28 17.89 8.35 1.82
N ARG A 29 18.64 9.30 2.40
CA ARG A 29 18.23 10.00 3.63
C ARG A 29 16.88 10.68 3.45
N GLN A 30 16.68 11.42 2.36
CA GLN A 30 15.42 12.12 2.12
C GLN A 30 14.23 11.18 1.97
N HIS A 31 14.43 10.00 1.36
CA HIS A 31 13.40 8.97 1.26
C HIS A 31 13.09 8.28 2.61
N ASN A 32 14.11 8.06 3.46
CA ASN A 32 13.98 7.38 4.74
C ASN A 32 13.60 8.30 5.92
N LEU A 33 13.54 9.62 5.72
CA LEU A 33 13.04 10.55 6.73
C LEU A 33 11.51 10.49 6.89
N ASN A 34 10.82 9.92 5.91
CA ASN A 34 9.38 9.70 5.99
C ASN A 34 9.09 8.38 6.71
N SER A 35 8.00 8.35 7.47
CA SER A 35 7.51 7.13 8.09
C SER A 35 7.26 6.05 7.04
N SER A 36 7.77 4.84 7.28
CA SER A 36 7.47 3.68 6.44
C SER A 36 6.21 2.98 6.94
N VAL A 37 5.32 2.61 6.02
CA VAL A 37 4.15 1.77 6.31
C VAL A 37 4.42 0.35 5.82
N ALA A 38 4.01 -0.65 6.60
CA ALA A 38 4.13 -2.06 6.22
C ALA A 38 2.91 -2.85 6.73
N LEU A 39 2.50 -3.88 5.96
CA LEU A 39 1.42 -4.80 6.35
C LEU A 39 1.73 -5.61 7.62
N LYS A 40 3.01 -5.71 8.00
CA LYS A 40 3.50 -6.51 9.11
C LYS A 40 4.52 -5.72 9.92
N ALA A 41 4.28 -5.60 11.22
CA ALA A 41 5.12 -4.83 12.15
C ALA A 41 6.51 -5.46 12.35
N ASP A 42 6.63 -6.76 12.09
CA ASP A 42 7.83 -7.59 12.18
C ASP A 42 8.87 -7.33 11.06
N THR A 43 8.56 -6.43 10.13
CA THR A 43 9.46 -6.05 9.03
C THR A 43 10.25 -4.76 9.27
N ILE A 44 10.32 -4.27 10.51
CA ILE A 44 11.11 -3.08 10.83
C ILE A 44 12.59 -3.40 10.63
N GLN A 45 13.16 -2.68 9.70
CA GLN A 45 14.54 -2.84 9.35
C GLN A 45 15.45 -1.96 10.22
N HIS A 46 16.47 -2.59 10.80
CA HIS A 46 17.46 -1.92 11.63
C HIS A 46 18.70 -1.55 10.79
N LEU A 47 18.56 -0.58 9.87
CA LEU A 47 19.66 -0.07 9.07
C LEU A 47 20.12 1.30 9.56
N VAL A 48 21.42 1.45 9.78
CA VAL A 48 22.04 2.74 10.09
C VAL A 48 23.09 3.03 9.02
N PHE A 49 22.94 4.15 8.31
CA PHE A 49 23.90 4.61 7.31
C PHE A 49 24.79 5.71 7.89
N ILE A 50 26.10 5.60 7.69
CA ILE A 50 27.08 6.63 8.07
C ILE A 50 27.83 7.06 6.82
N LEU A 51 27.76 8.34 6.45
CA LEU A 51 28.59 8.91 5.39
C LEU A 51 29.97 9.26 5.95
N GLY A 52 31.03 8.67 5.42
CA GLY A 52 32.40 8.96 5.82
C GLY A 52 33.41 7.92 5.35
N SER A 53 34.68 8.33 5.29
CA SER A 53 35.82 7.42 5.10
C SER A 53 36.47 7.19 6.47
N PHE A 54 36.67 5.92 6.83
CA PHE A 54 37.27 5.55 8.11
C PHE A 54 38.44 4.59 7.88
N ASP A 55 39.66 5.06 8.11
CA ASP A 55 40.87 4.26 7.89
C ASP A 55 41.05 3.16 8.95
N LYS A 56 40.63 3.45 10.19
CA LYS A 56 40.57 2.51 11.32
C LYS A 56 39.40 2.85 12.24
N VAL A 57 38.40 1.97 12.30
CA VAL A 57 37.31 2.05 13.30
C VAL A 57 37.62 1.06 14.42
N SER A 58 37.94 1.56 15.62
CA SER A 58 38.18 0.71 16.79
C SER A 58 36.89 0.30 17.51
N SER A 59 35.87 1.16 17.49
CA SER A 59 34.52 0.89 18.01
C SER A 59 33.52 1.92 17.48
N TYR A 60 32.23 1.59 17.51
CA TYR A 60 31.13 2.52 17.22
C TYR A 60 29.93 2.20 18.12
N SER A 61 29.07 3.20 18.33
CA SER A 61 27.77 3.03 19.00
C SER A 61 26.74 3.92 18.33
N ALA A 62 25.58 3.35 18.04
CA ALA A 62 24.43 4.06 17.48
C ALA A 62 23.18 3.59 18.22
N ASN A 63 22.44 4.55 18.77
CA ASN A 63 21.16 4.32 19.42
C ASN A 63 20.09 5.04 18.63
N TYR A 64 18.99 4.36 18.35
CA TYR A 64 17.82 4.99 17.75
C TYR A 64 16.56 4.38 18.40
N GLU A 65 15.53 5.21 18.49
CA GLU A 65 14.21 4.80 18.94
C GLU A 65 13.27 4.93 17.74
N ALA A 66 12.57 3.84 17.41
CA ALA A 66 11.51 3.86 16.42
C ALA A 66 10.19 3.60 17.11
N LYS A 67 9.23 4.50 16.92
CA LYS A 67 7.85 4.29 17.34
C LYS A 67 7.12 3.55 16.22
N THR A 68 6.44 2.47 16.59
CA THR A 68 5.55 1.73 15.69
C THR A 68 4.13 1.92 16.15
N GLU A 69 3.25 2.24 15.21
CA GLU A 69 1.83 2.35 15.44
C GLU A 69 1.10 1.34 14.55
N VAL A 70 0.17 0.61 15.14
CA VAL A 70 -0.69 -0.33 14.39
C VAL A 70 -1.93 0.42 13.97
N LEU A 71 -2.11 0.55 12.66
CA LEU A 71 -3.30 1.18 12.08
C LEU A 71 -4.33 0.09 11.75
N PRO A 72 -5.51 0.09 12.37
CA PRO A 72 -6.59 -0.82 11.98
C PRO A 72 -7.17 -0.35 10.65
N LEU A 73 -7.05 -1.19 9.63
CA LEU A 73 -7.53 -0.93 8.27
C LEU A 73 -8.46 -2.05 7.82
N ALA A 74 -9.45 -1.74 7.00
CA ALA A 74 -10.40 -2.73 6.51
C ALA A 74 -10.83 -2.46 5.07
N ASN A 75 -10.71 -3.45 4.19
CA ASN A 75 -11.44 -3.40 2.93
C ASN A 75 -12.94 -3.54 3.20
N VAL A 76 -13.77 -2.90 2.39
CA VAL A 76 -15.22 -3.08 2.43
C VAL A 76 -15.62 -3.91 1.21
N ALA A 77 -16.21 -5.08 1.43
CA ALA A 77 -16.60 -5.98 0.35
C ALA A 77 -18.06 -6.45 0.47
N GLY A 78 -18.75 -6.55 -0.66
CA GLY A 78 -20.07 -7.14 -0.80
C GLY A 78 -20.08 -8.19 -1.91
N MET A 79 -20.89 -9.23 -1.75
CA MET A 79 -20.94 -10.36 -2.69
C MET A 79 -22.38 -10.68 -3.10
N LEU A 80 -22.58 -10.92 -4.39
CA LEU A 80 -23.82 -11.48 -4.95
C LEU A 80 -23.52 -12.87 -5.52
N PRO A 81 -24.03 -13.95 -4.92
CA PRO A 81 -23.80 -15.31 -5.41
C PRO A 81 -24.30 -15.50 -6.85
N GLY A 82 -23.52 -16.23 -7.65
CA GLY A 82 -23.88 -16.64 -9.00
C GLY A 82 -24.98 -17.70 -9.02
N LYS A 83 -25.81 -17.68 -10.07
CA LYS A 83 -26.93 -18.64 -10.22
C LYS A 83 -26.54 -19.94 -10.91
N THR A 84 -25.69 -19.88 -11.93
CA THR A 84 -25.33 -21.06 -12.76
C THR A 84 -23.83 -21.38 -12.72
N LYS A 85 -23.00 -20.40 -12.34
CA LYS A 85 -21.54 -20.50 -12.21
C LYS A 85 -21.08 -19.87 -10.89
N PRO A 86 -21.55 -20.37 -9.72
CA PRO A 86 -21.28 -19.74 -8.42
C PRO A 86 -19.80 -19.71 -8.05
N ASP A 87 -18.99 -20.63 -8.58
CA ASP A 87 -17.54 -20.72 -8.35
C ASP A 87 -16.69 -19.86 -9.31
N GLU A 88 -17.32 -19.14 -10.24
CA GLU A 88 -16.63 -18.18 -11.11
C GLU A 88 -16.86 -16.77 -10.60
N TYR A 89 -15.80 -16.00 -10.38
CA TYR A 89 -15.84 -14.67 -9.78
C TYR A 89 -15.60 -13.58 -10.82
N VAL A 90 -16.43 -12.53 -10.76
CA VAL A 90 -16.18 -11.24 -11.43
C VAL A 90 -16.12 -10.17 -10.37
N ILE A 91 -15.00 -9.44 -10.32
CA ILE A 91 -14.69 -8.48 -9.26
C ILE A 91 -14.77 -7.07 -9.83
N PHE A 92 -15.46 -6.18 -9.13
CA PHE A 92 -15.44 -4.74 -9.36
C PHE A 92 -14.77 -4.08 -8.15
N SER A 93 -13.76 -3.26 -8.39
CA SER A 93 -12.98 -2.61 -7.34
C SER A 93 -12.73 -1.13 -7.58
N GLY A 94 -12.37 -0.46 -6.50
CA GLY A 94 -11.81 0.90 -6.40
C GLY A 94 -11.17 1.05 -5.02
N HIS A 95 -10.74 2.24 -4.63
CA HIS A 95 -10.28 2.51 -3.27
C HIS A 95 -11.04 3.67 -2.63
N TYR A 96 -11.15 3.65 -1.31
CA TYR A 96 -11.93 4.63 -0.57
C TYR A 96 -11.05 5.55 0.30
N ASP A 97 -9.76 5.26 0.43
CA ASP A 97 -8.80 6.16 1.05
C ASP A 97 -8.30 7.20 0.05
N HIS A 98 -7.80 8.32 0.59
CA HIS A 98 -7.09 9.36 -0.15
C HIS A 98 -6.09 10.05 0.79
N LEU A 99 -5.33 11.03 0.28
CA LEU A 99 -4.24 11.71 0.99
C LEU A 99 -4.66 12.47 2.27
N GLY A 100 -5.94 12.85 2.40
CA GLY A 100 -6.47 13.53 3.58
C GLY A 100 -5.98 14.96 3.71
N ILE A 101 -4.97 15.22 4.54
CA ILE A 101 -4.42 16.56 4.79
C ILE A 101 -3.04 16.68 4.14
N VAL A 102 -2.90 17.65 3.23
CA VAL A 102 -1.68 17.95 2.47
C VAL A 102 -1.23 19.40 2.69
N PRO A 103 0.01 19.78 2.31
CA PRO A 103 0.41 21.19 2.32
C PRO A 103 -0.59 22.07 1.55
N ALA A 104 -0.94 23.22 2.13
CA ALA A 104 -2.01 24.04 1.58
C ALA A 104 -1.68 24.56 0.18
N ILE A 105 -2.60 24.36 -0.76
CA ILE A 105 -2.58 24.93 -2.10
C ILE A 105 -3.68 25.99 -2.13
N GLU A 106 -3.31 27.24 -2.40
CA GLU A 106 -4.25 28.38 -2.44
C GLU A 106 -5.09 28.55 -1.16
N GLY A 107 -4.59 28.07 -0.02
CA GLY A 107 -5.26 28.17 1.28
C GLY A 107 -6.10 26.95 1.67
N ASP A 108 -6.20 25.93 0.81
CA ASP A 108 -6.87 24.66 1.12
C ASP A 108 -5.85 23.53 1.30
N SER A 109 -5.93 22.83 2.43
CA SER A 109 -5.07 21.69 2.78
C SER A 109 -5.78 20.34 2.67
N ILE A 110 -7.04 20.31 2.25
CA ILE A 110 -7.84 19.08 2.20
C ILE A 110 -7.75 18.47 0.80
N ALA A 111 -7.16 17.29 0.71
CA ALA A 111 -7.25 16.45 -0.46
C ALA A 111 -8.58 15.70 -0.41
N ASN A 112 -9.59 16.20 -1.14
CA ASN A 112 -10.96 15.68 -1.08
C ASN A 112 -11.17 14.36 -1.83
N GLY A 113 -10.33 14.05 -2.83
CA GLY A 113 -10.36 12.75 -3.52
C GLY A 113 -11.62 12.50 -4.34
N ALA A 114 -12.20 13.56 -4.91
CA ALA A 114 -13.47 13.45 -5.63
C ALA A 114 -13.36 12.55 -6.87
N ASP A 115 -12.27 12.69 -7.62
CA ASP A 115 -11.96 11.85 -8.78
C ASP A 115 -11.20 10.59 -8.34
N ASP A 116 -10.23 10.77 -7.44
CA ASP A 116 -9.31 9.76 -6.90
C ASP A 116 -9.56 9.48 -5.40
N ASP A 117 -10.33 8.46 -5.02
CA ASP A 117 -11.16 7.60 -5.88
C ASP A 117 -12.61 7.54 -5.39
N ALA A 118 -13.14 8.67 -4.92
CA ALA A 118 -14.56 8.74 -4.58
C ALA A 118 -15.46 8.44 -5.80
N SER A 119 -14.99 8.77 -7.01
CA SER A 119 -15.69 8.48 -8.26
C SER A 119 -15.77 6.96 -8.55
N GLY A 120 -14.66 6.23 -8.45
CA GLY A 120 -14.60 4.78 -8.63
C GLY A 120 -15.31 4.03 -7.52
N THR A 121 -15.13 4.43 -6.26
CA THR A 121 -15.92 3.93 -5.12
C THR A 121 -17.42 4.09 -5.37
N THR A 122 -17.86 5.25 -5.88
CA THR A 122 -19.27 5.49 -6.24
C THR A 122 -19.73 4.57 -7.37
N ALA A 123 -18.90 4.33 -8.38
CA ALA A 123 -19.20 3.41 -9.47
C ALA A 123 -19.37 1.97 -8.96
N VAL A 124 -18.49 1.48 -8.08
CA VAL A 124 -18.57 0.15 -7.46
C VAL A 124 -19.89 -0.03 -6.69
N ILE A 125 -20.25 0.94 -5.83
CA ILE A 125 -21.50 0.91 -5.06
C ILE A 125 -22.73 0.95 -5.99
N THR A 126 -22.65 1.73 -7.07
CA THR A 126 -23.73 1.84 -8.06
C THR A 126 -23.93 0.54 -8.83
N LEU A 127 -22.84 -0.12 -9.25
CA LEU A 127 -22.89 -1.43 -9.89
C LEU A 127 -23.46 -2.49 -8.95
N ALA A 128 -23.08 -2.48 -7.67
CA ALA A 128 -23.63 -3.39 -6.66
C ALA A 128 -25.16 -3.26 -6.56
N LYS A 129 -25.67 -2.02 -6.46
CA LYS A 129 -27.12 -1.73 -6.46
C LYS A 129 -27.79 -2.19 -7.74
N TYR A 130 -27.18 -1.91 -8.89
CA TYR A 130 -27.71 -2.29 -10.21
C TYR A 130 -27.84 -3.81 -10.34
N PHE A 131 -26.76 -4.57 -10.09
CA PHE A 131 -26.76 -6.02 -10.23
C PHE A 131 -27.65 -6.71 -9.20
N LYS A 132 -27.75 -6.17 -7.97
CA LYS A 132 -28.70 -6.68 -6.97
C LYS A 132 -30.14 -6.56 -7.46
N LYS A 133 -30.52 -5.42 -8.06
CA LYS A 133 -31.86 -5.21 -8.63
C LYS A 133 -32.12 -6.14 -9.81
N LEU A 134 -31.13 -6.30 -10.67
CA LEU A 134 -31.23 -7.11 -11.88
C LEU A 134 -31.32 -8.63 -11.56
N ASN A 135 -30.63 -9.09 -10.51
CA ASN A 135 -30.67 -10.44 -9.94
C ASN A 135 -30.63 -11.58 -10.99
N LYS A 136 -29.78 -11.43 -12.02
CA LYS A 136 -29.64 -12.40 -13.13
C LYS A 136 -28.20 -12.81 -13.41
N ASN A 137 -27.28 -12.52 -12.50
CA ASN A 137 -25.87 -12.84 -12.65
C ASN A 137 -25.65 -14.37 -12.64
N ALA A 138 -25.04 -14.88 -13.71
CA ALA A 138 -24.63 -16.27 -13.81
C ALA A 138 -23.49 -16.59 -12.82
N ARG A 139 -22.51 -15.68 -12.75
CA ARG A 139 -21.30 -15.73 -11.92
C ARG A 139 -21.49 -15.01 -10.59
N THR A 140 -20.67 -15.36 -9.61
CA THR A 140 -20.61 -14.60 -8.36
C THR A 140 -19.94 -13.26 -8.63
N LEU A 141 -20.60 -12.18 -8.20
CA LEU A 141 -20.09 -10.81 -8.33
C LEU A 141 -19.55 -10.35 -6.98
N ILE A 142 -18.33 -9.85 -6.96
CA ILE A 142 -17.71 -9.27 -5.76
C ILE A 142 -17.50 -7.77 -6.03
N PHE A 143 -17.96 -6.95 -5.10
CA PHE A 143 -17.79 -5.49 -5.12
C PHE A 143 -16.91 -5.15 -3.93
N VAL A 144 -15.75 -4.55 -4.15
CA VAL A 144 -14.79 -4.28 -3.06
C VAL A 144 -14.22 -2.88 -3.19
N THR A 145 -14.15 -2.14 -2.10
CA THR A 145 -13.36 -0.90 -2.03
C THR A 145 -12.19 -1.12 -1.08
N PHE A 146 -11.00 -0.82 -1.58
CA PHE A 146 -9.74 -1.03 -0.87
C PHE A 146 -9.39 0.14 0.02
N THR A 147 -8.65 -0.17 1.08
CA THR A 147 -8.02 0.81 1.97
C THR A 147 -6.52 0.85 1.72
N ALA A 148 -5.89 1.98 2.06
CA ALA A 148 -4.46 2.19 1.99
C ALA A 148 -3.88 1.86 0.60
N GLU A 149 -4.60 2.29 -0.45
CA GLU A 149 -4.11 2.29 -1.82
C GLU A 149 -2.95 3.29 -1.95
N GLU A 150 -3.16 4.51 -1.49
CA GLU A 150 -2.24 5.65 -1.60
C GLU A 150 -0.92 5.43 -0.84
N LEU A 151 -0.94 4.51 0.11
CA LEU A 151 0.21 4.11 0.93
C LEU A 151 0.98 2.91 0.33
N GLY A 152 0.54 2.39 -0.81
CA GLY A 152 1.19 1.31 -1.54
C GLY A 152 0.31 0.08 -1.82
N GLY A 153 -1.00 0.25 -1.96
CA GLY A 153 -1.91 -0.84 -2.37
C GLY A 153 -2.11 -1.90 -1.29
N PHE A 154 -2.07 -1.55 -0.01
CA PHE A 154 -2.06 -2.55 1.06
C PHE A 154 -3.38 -3.34 1.18
N GLY A 155 -4.52 -2.67 0.99
CA GLY A 155 -5.83 -3.32 0.97
C GLY A 155 -5.96 -4.33 -0.18
N SER A 156 -5.58 -3.95 -1.40
CA SER A 156 -5.66 -4.83 -2.58
C SER A 156 -4.67 -5.99 -2.51
N GLN A 157 -3.45 -5.76 -1.99
CA GLN A 157 -2.48 -6.81 -1.70
C GLN A 157 -2.97 -7.81 -0.66
N TYR A 158 -3.68 -7.35 0.36
CA TYR A 158 -4.30 -8.24 1.34
C TYR A 158 -5.42 -9.07 0.69
N PHE A 159 -6.31 -8.41 -0.05
CA PHE A 159 -7.46 -9.03 -0.70
C PHE A 159 -7.06 -10.10 -1.72
N SER A 160 -6.07 -9.82 -2.58
CA SER A 160 -5.60 -10.76 -3.60
C SER A 160 -5.08 -12.09 -3.02
N LYS A 161 -4.62 -12.08 -1.76
CA LYS A 161 -4.21 -13.30 -1.04
C LYS A 161 -5.37 -14.09 -0.44
N GLN A 162 -6.57 -13.50 -0.36
CA GLN A 162 -7.77 -14.14 0.15
C GLN A 162 -8.64 -14.75 -0.96
N VAL A 163 -8.44 -14.33 -2.22
CA VAL A 163 -9.24 -14.78 -3.36
C VAL A 163 -8.48 -15.85 -4.14
N ASP A 164 -9.20 -16.90 -4.54
CA ASP A 164 -8.66 -17.94 -5.40
C ASP A 164 -8.49 -17.41 -6.84
N PRO A 165 -7.24 -17.33 -7.36
CA PRO A 165 -7.00 -16.82 -8.70
C PRO A 165 -7.61 -17.71 -9.78
N ASP A 166 -7.69 -19.02 -9.59
CA ASP A 166 -8.23 -19.96 -10.59
C ASP A 166 -9.76 -19.81 -10.76
N LYS A 167 -10.42 -19.26 -9.73
CA LYS A 167 -11.85 -18.93 -9.75
C LYS A 167 -12.15 -17.53 -10.27
N THR A 168 -11.14 -16.67 -10.37
CA THR A 168 -11.32 -15.28 -10.78
C THR A 168 -11.28 -15.14 -12.30
N VAL A 169 -12.45 -14.90 -12.90
CA VAL A 169 -12.60 -14.79 -14.35
C VAL A 169 -12.22 -13.41 -14.86
N ALA A 170 -12.55 -12.36 -14.10
CA ALA A 170 -12.22 -10.99 -14.43
C ALA A 170 -12.21 -10.10 -13.18
N MET A 171 -11.40 -9.06 -13.22
CA MET A 171 -11.39 -7.97 -12.26
C MET A 171 -11.36 -6.63 -13.01
N PHE A 172 -12.27 -5.73 -12.64
CA PHE A 172 -12.35 -4.37 -13.14
C PHE A 172 -11.99 -3.43 -11.99
N ASN A 173 -10.84 -2.76 -12.09
CA ASN A 173 -10.47 -1.68 -11.19
C ASN A 173 -10.93 -0.35 -11.79
N ILE A 174 -11.65 0.44 -11.02
CA ILE A 174 -12.14 1.77 -11.41
C ILE A 174 -11.37 2.74 -10.54
N GLU A 175 -10.42 3.45 -11.14
CA GLU A 175 -9.44 4.32 -10.48
C GLU A 175 -9.00 5.36 -11.52
N MET A 176 -8.68 6.59 -11.09
CA MET A 176 -8.46 7.75 -11.96
C MET A 176 -7.25 8.57 -11.56
#